data_AF-A0AAU1EW65-F1
#
_entry.id   AF-A0AAU1EW65-F1
#
_cell.length_a   1.000
_cell.length_b   1.000
_cell.length_c   1.000
_cell.angle_alpha   90.00
_cell.angle_beta   90.00
_cell.angle_gamma   90.00
#
_symmetry.space_group_name_H-M   'P 1'
#
loop_
_entity.id
_entity.type
_entity.pdbx_description
1 polymer ?
#
loop_
_entity_poly.entity_id
_entity_poly.type
_entity_poly.pdbx_seq_one_letter_code
_entity_poly.pdbx_strand_id
1 'polypeptide(L)'
;MRHFTVSAGPGVIGFSPVKALISATDTSRWPREALIGLKLISPDDPSCSVIENEASLTDAAQAQDRIRFFLKDRLTRSFRDVGRAWLSGVGACAVEVTHSEFLDEGSRLFFETLAYLPGQEVQVRFQVGRGAAAPTTTAPENPREQRVNRLVAQAKGLAELDLDFLYEQAMEYLSVGDSWTAARILRAIQQYRDAPVIWGRLGLAYTMLGRTLEAEFCYLRWREDKDLLGVAGADYALSMLYARHHPAHLRSLDRTAEYLEHGYAAMDQVGVNETRDLTFHRVFNRNGYALVEFRRGHLEEAITHLTNGISQLRNGSAIHRMHQTVLIYNLAQCYRRVGRIDDAIATYSELLGVDGKMPEYHMELAHCYLSAEQFEKALASLLEAKKLGPSIQEVNSLLGFTYLQLDKTGEALESYRAAYECDTQDFEALYDYAYILAETDQPEAALRLAESRDHTLLPQDEAVKLLTLAAEQHALLGDLPAARTALEEVVILAPDNPDARANLEQVVAATV
;
A
#
# COMPACT_ATOMS: atom_id res chain seq x y z
N MET A 1 -19.67 13.27 23.72
CA MET A 1 -19.51 12.28 22.64
C MET A 1 -20.90 11.92 22.13
N ARG A 2 -21.14 12.01 20.82
CA ARG A 2 -22.45 11.62 20.23
C ARG A 2 -22.57 10.10 20.16
N HIS A 3 -23.77 9.54 20.21
CA HIS A 3 -24.00 8.09 20.15
C HIS A 3 -24.83 7.74 18.91
N PHE A 4 -24.37 6.75 18.14
CA PHE A 4 -25.01 6.25 16.94
C PHE A 4 -25.26 4.75 17.08
N THR A 5 -26.44 4.28 16.69
CA THR A 5 -26.77 2.85 16.67
C THR A 5 -27.05 2.43 15.24
N VAL A 6 -26.30 1.43 14.78
CA VAL A 6 -26.41 0.83 13.45
C VAL A 6 -27.05 -0.55 13.62
N SER A 7 -28.08 -0.82 12.82
CA SER A 7 -28.76 -2.11 12.77
C SER A 7 -28.83 -2.59 11.32
N ALA A 8 -28.33 -3.80 11.06
CA ALA A 8 -28.42 -4.45 9.76
C ALA A 8 -29.65 -5.37 9.74
N GLY A 9 -30.53 -5.19 8.75
CA GLY A 9 -31.73 -6.01 8.59
C GLY A 9 -31.48 -7.32 7.82
N PRO A 10 -32.45 -8.23 7.75
CA PRO A 10 -32.33 -9.47 6.97
C PRO A 10 -32.22 -9.15 5.47
N GLY A 11 -30.98 -9.15 4.96
CA GLY A 11 -30.60 -8.85 3.58
C GLY A 11 -29.15 -8.35 3.52
N VAL A 12 -28.48 -8.52 2.38
CA VAL A 12 -27.09 -8.05 2.21
C VAL A 12 -27.11 -6.54 1.92
N ILE A 13 -26.84 -5.73 2.96
CA ILE A 13 -26.48 -4.31 2.81
C ILE A 13 -25.14 -4.25 2.05
N GLY A 14 -24.82 -3.18 1.33
CA GLY A 14 -23.67 -3.19 0.42
C GLY A 14 -23.18 -1.79 0.08
N PHE A 15 -21.87 -1.66 -0.07
CA PHE A 15 -21.18 -0.39 0.08
C PHE A 15 -21.36 0.57 -1.12
N SER A 16 -22.00 1.72 -0.88
CA SER A 16 -21.66 3.02 -1.46
C SER A 16 -21.75 3.94 -0.25
N PRO A 17 -20.68 4.65 0.11
CA PRO A 17 -20.26 5.01 1.48
C PRO A 17 -21.26 4.62 2.59
N VAL A 18 -21.10 3.42 3.18
CA VAL A 18 -21.72 3.11 4.48
C VAL A 18 -23.24 3.36 4.47
N LYS A 19 -23.86 3.12 3.30
CA LYS A 19 -24.85 3.98 2.67
C LYS A 19 -25.56 4.94 3.58
N ALA A 20 -24.98 6.14 3.49
CA ALA A 20 -25.26 7.38 4.19
C ALA A 20 -24.82 7.38 5.65
N LEU A 21 -23.87 6.54 6.03
CA LEU A 21 -23.63 6.20 7.44
C LEU A 21 -24.99 6.05 8.16
N ILE A 22 -25.86 5.28 7.50
CA ILE A 22 -27.19 4.80 7.90
C ILE A 22 -27.70 5.44 9.19
N SER A 23 -28.31 6.60 9.24
CA SER A 23 -28.33 7.79 8.39
C SER A 23 -28.50 8.87 9.46
N ALA A 24 -27.79 10.01 9.44
CA ALA A 24 -27.83 11.05 10.50
C ALA A 24 -29.24 11.58 10.92
N THR A 25 -30.00 10.76 11.65
CA THR A 25 -30.70 11.02 12.91
C THR A 25 -31.50 12.34 12.99
N ASP A 26 -32.60 12.46 12.25
CA ASP A 26 -33.73 13.42 12.41
C ASP A 26 -33.44 14.95 12.44
N THR A 27 -32.21 15.44 12.66
CA THR A 27 -31.88 16.88 12.68
C THR A 27 -30.42 17.17 12.32
N SER A 28 -30.08 17.22 11.03
CA SER A 28 -29.11 18.21 10.53
C SER A 28 -29.13 18.26 9.00
N ARG A 29 -29.50 19.43 8.46
CA ARG A 29 -29.38 19.71 7.03
C ARG A 29 -27.90 19.86 6.70
N TRP A 30 -27.44 19.06 5.75
CA TRP A 30 -26.16 19.27 5.08
C TRP A 30 -26.12 20.68 4.44
N PRO A 31 -25.02 21.44 4.57
CA PRO A 31 -24.78 22.58 3.71
C PRO A 31 -24.62 22.06 2.27
N ARG A 32 -25.37 22.63 1.33
CA ARG A 32 -25.42 22.20 -0.06
C ARG A 32 -24.05 22.23 -0.75
N GLU A 33 -23.95 21.35 -1.75
CA GLU A 33 -22.87 21.14 -2.73
C GLU A 33 -21.64 20.36 -2.26
N ALA A 34 -21.86 19.25 -1.55
CA ALA A 34 -21.01 18.09 -1.77
C ALA A 34 -21.51 17.36 -3.03
N LEU A 35 -20.84 17.57 -4.16
CA LEU A 35 -21.00 16.80 -5.40
C LEU A 35 -20.59 15.34 -5.14
N ILE A 36 -21.45 14.55 -4.48
CA ILE A 36 -21.23 13.12 -4.27
C ILE A 36 -21.89 12.36 -5.43
N GLY A 37 -21.31 12.52 -6.61
CA GLY A 37 -20.81 11.36 -7.31
C GLY A 37 -19.33 11.33 -6.96
N LEU A 38 -18.80 10.20 -6.47
CA LEU A 38 -17.36 10.02 -6.30
C LEU A 38 -16.70 10.11 -7.68
N LYS A 39 -16.48 11.34 -8.14
CA LYS A 39 -15.46 11.70 -9.11
C LYS A 39 -14.18 11.75 -8.29
N LEU A 40 -13.60 10.57 -8.09
CA LEU A 40 -12.22 10.43 -7.63
C LEU A 40 -11.31 11.15 -8.64
N ILE A 41 -10.87 12.38 -8.34
CA ILE A 41 -9.51 12.90 -8.64
C ILE A 41 -9.19 14.10 -7.70
N SER A 42 -8.24 13.95 -6.78
CA SER A 42 -6.94 14.67 -6.76
C SER A 42 -6.04 14.09 -5.65
N PRO A 43 -4.70 14.02 -5.81
CA PRO A 43 -3.82 13.05 -5.14
C PRO A 43 -2.99 13.61 -3.95
N ASP A 44 -3.58 14.29 -2.97
CA ASP A 44 -2.81 15.00 -1.93
C ASP A 44 -3.26 14.72 -0.46
N ASP A 45 -3.31 13.45 0.00
CA ASP A 45 -3.59 13.13 1.44
C ASP A 45 -2.38 12.49 2.17
N PRO A 46 -1.82 13.16 3.20
CA PRO A 46 -0.64 12.74 3.97
C PRO A 46 -0.72 11.47 4.85
N SER A 47 -1.82 10.71 4.88
CA SER A 47 -2.05 9.73 5.98
C SER A 47 -1.96 8.25 5.62
N CYS A 48 -1.17 7.93 4.61
CA CYS A 48 -1.15 6.64 3.93
C CYS A 48 0.09 5.75 4.23
N SER A 49 0.71 5.91 5.39
CA SER A 49 1.82 5.05 5.87
C SER A 49 1.31 3.90 6.76
N VAL A 50 2.15 2.88 6.90
CA VAL A 50 1.96 1.56 7.56
C VAL A 50 1.34 0.47 6.67
N ILE A 51 2.20 -0.40 6.11
CA ILE A 51 2.14 -1.89 6.14
C ILE A 51 3.52 -2.45 5.73
N GLU A 52 3.84 -3.59 6.35
CA GLU A 52 5.12 -4.27 6.59
C GLU A 52 5.99 -4.67 5.37
N ASN A 53 7.30 -4.72 5.67
CA ASN A 53 8.45 -5.03 4.85
C ASN A 53 8.42 -6.39 4.12
N GLU A 54 8.48 -6.38 2.79
CA GLU A 54 9.18 -7.37 1.96
C GLU A 54 9.77 -6.68 0.72
N ALA A 55 11.11 -6.64 0.62
CA ALA A 55 11.82 -5.91 -0.42
C ALA A 55 11.59 -6.49 -1.83
N SER A 56 11.11 -5.65 -2.74
CA SER A 56 10.94 -5.94 -4.16
C SER A 56 11.13 -4.66 -4.98
N LEU A 57 11.47 -4.79 -6.27
CA LEU A 57 11.60 -3.75 -7.31
C LEU A 57 10.39 -2.78 -7.49
N THR A 58 9.36 -2.94 -6.66
CA THR A 58 8.16 -2.10 -6.62
C THR A 58 7.56 -1.99 -5.22
N ASP A 59 8.27 -2.45 -4.17
CA ASP A 59 7.68 -2.66 -2.85
C ASP A 59 8.36 -1.82 -1.74
N ALA A 60 9.25 -0.88 -2.09
CA ALA A 60 9.69 0.23 -1.20
C ALA A 60 8.80 1.46 -1.43
N ALA A 61 7.54 1.29 -1.06
CA ALA A 61 6.41 1.93 -1.68
C ALA A 61 5.42 2.39 -0.58
N GLN A 62 5.72 3.51 0.09
CA GLN A 62 4.72 4.16 0.95
C GLN A 62 3.86 5.11 0.13
N ALA A 63 2.56 5.13 0.46
CA ALA A 63 1.54 6.09 0.08
C ALA A 63 1.28 6.48 -1.40
N GLN A 64 2.27 6.67 -2.29
CA GLN A 64 2.04 7.27 -3.62
C GLN A 64 2.62 6.51 -4.83
N ASP A 65 2.99 5.24 -4.69
CA ASP A 65 3.08 4.20 -5.75
C ASP A 65 1.81 3.98 -6.57
N ARG A 66 1.46 4.96 -7.36
CA ARG A 66 0.86 4.69 -8.65
C ARG A 66 2.00 4.32 -9.59
N ILE A 67 2.45 3.06 -9.51
CA ILE A 67 1.79 1.98 -10.24
C ILE A 67 1.90 0.67 -9.43
N ARG A 68 0.74 0.22 -8.94
CA ARG A 68 0.45 -1.03 -8.19
C ARG A 68 0.55 -0.94 -6.67
N PHE A 69 -0.41 -0.23 -6.05
CA PHE A 69 -0.78 -0.49 -4.67
C PHE A 69 -1.70 -1.70 -4.54
N PHE A 70 -1.50 -2.45 -3.45
CA PHE A 70 -2.49 -3.41 -2.95
C PHE A 70 -3.83 -2.71 -2.83
N LEU A 71 -4.78 -3.27 -3.55
CA LEU A 71 -6.08 -2.68 -3.76
C LEU A 71 -6.92 -2.61 -2.48
N LYS A 72 -6.58 -3.44 -1.48
CA LYS A 72 -7.11 -3.40 -0.11
C LYS A 72 -6.67 -2.13 0.64
N ASP A 73 -5.42 -1.70 0.51
CA ASP A 73 -4.94 -0.49 1.20
C ASP A 73 -5.55 0.76 0.59
N ARG A 74 -5.75 0.76 -0.74
CA ARG A 74 -6.50 1.83 -1.42
C ARG A 74 -7.94 1.92 -0.90
N LEU A 75 -8.59 0.77 -0.68
CA LEU A 75 -9.94 0.72 -0.10
C LEU A 75 -9.94 1.25 1.35
N THR A 76 -9.00 0.79 2.18
CA THR A 76 -8.84 1.23 3.58
C THR A 76 -8.59 2.74 3.69
N ARG A 77 -7.70 3.28 2.86
CA ARG A 77 -7.42 4.73 2.81
C ARG A 77 -8.66 5.52 2.42
N SER A 78 -9.36 5.09 1.36
CA SER A 78 -10.62 5.70 0.97
C SER A 78 -11.67 5.65 2.09
N PHE A 79 -11.69 4.59 2.90
CA PHE A 79 -12.57 4.49 4.07
C PHE A 79 -12.16 5.47 5.19
N ARG A 80 -10.86 5.62 5.46
CA ARG A 80 -10.35 6.60 6.43
C ARG A 80 -10.72 8.02 6.03
N ASP A 81 -10.57 8.38 4.76
CA ASP A 81 -10.88 9.73 4.25
C ASP A 81 -12.37 10.05 4.41
N VAL A 82 -13.23 9.10 4.02
CA VAL A 82 -14.69 9.21 4.22
C VAL A 82 -15.03 9.34 5.71
N GLY A 83 -14.38 8.55 6.57
CA GLY A 83 -14.55 8.61 8.02
C GLY A 83 -14.17 9.96 8.62
N ARG A 84 -13.01 10.50 8.26
CA ARG A 84 -12.52 11.81 8.72
C ARG A 84 -13.41 12.96 8.23
N ALA A 85 -13.80 12.93 6.95
CA ALA A 85 -14.72 13.92 6.40
C ALA A 85 -16.05 13.95 7.18
N TRP A 86 -16.58 12.78 7.53
CA TRP A 86 -17.78 12.66 8.37
C TRP A 86 -17.54 13.22 9.79
N LEU A 87 -16.42 12.88 10.43
CA LEU A 87 -16.08 13.35 11.78
C LEU A 87 -15.90 14.87 11.86
N SER A 88 -15.39 15.50 10.81
CA SER A 88 -15.24 16.96 10.75
C SER A 88 -16.58 17.70 10.96
N GLY A 89 -17.71 17.08 10.60
CA GLY A 89 -19.06 17.63 10.83
C GLY A 89 -19.73 17.16 12.12
N VAL A 90 -19.33 16.02 12.68
CA VAL A 90 -20.04 15.35 13.77
C VAL A 90 -19.32 15.46 15.12
N GLY A 91 -18.00 15.62 15.11
CA GLY A 91 -17.13 15.56 16.29
C GLY A 91 -17.06 14.15 16.89
N ALA A 92 -16.49 14.05 18.10
CA ALA A 92 -16.25 12.75 18.73
C ALA A 92 -17.54 11.93 18.97
N CYS A 93 -17.53 10.64 18.62
CA CYS A 93 -18.71 9.79 18.65
C CYS A 93 -18.46 8.32 19.00
N ALA A 94 -19.47 7.67 19.58
CA ALA A 94 -19.53 6.23 19.78
C ALA A 94 -20.56 5.62 18.81
N VAL A 95 -20.20 4.52 18.15
CA VAL A 95 -21.01 3.78 17.19
C VAL A 95 -21.23 2.36 17.70
N GLU A 96 -22.49 1.95 17.81
CA GLU A 96 -22.88 0.60 18.25
C GLU A 96 -23.54 -0.15 17.09
N VAL A 97 -22.96 -1.28 16.69
CA VAL A 97 -23.48 -2.15 15.63
C VAL A 97 -24.19 -3.33 16.28
N THR A 98 -25.52 -3.36 16.24
CA THR A 98 -26.34 -4.30 17.02
C THR A 98 -26.55 -5.67 16.37
N HIS A 99 -26.42 -5.75 15.04
CA HIS A 99 -26.60 -6.99 14.27
C HIS A 99 -25.43 -7.17 13.31
N SER A 100 -24.22 -7.25 13.86
CA SER A 100 -22.98 -7.31 13.08
C SER A 100 -22.91 -8.51 12.13
N GLU A 101 -23.66 -9.58 12.41
CA GLU A 101 -23.76 -10.79 11.58
C GLU A 101 -24.45 -10.57 10.23
N PHE A 102 -25.26 -9.52 10.10
CA PHE A 102 -25.93 -9.18 8.84
C PHE A 102 -25.22 -8.08 8.06
N LEU A 103 -24.09 -7.56 8.57
CA LEU A 103 -23.25 -6.67 7.79
C LEU A 103 -22.59 -7.45 6.65
N ASP A 104 -22.56 -6.83 5.48
CA ASP A 104 -21.65 -7.30 4.45
C ASP A 104 -20.20 -7.02 4.83
N GLU A 105 -19.32 -7.77 4.17
CA GLU A 105 -17.87 -7.71 4.34
C GLU A 105 -17.31 -6.29 4.17
N GLY A 106 -17.83 -5.50 3.21
CA GLY A 106 -17.38 -4.13 2.96
C GLY A 106 -17.79 -3.17 4.07
N SER A 107 -19.06 -3.23 4.51
CA SER A 107 -19.54 -2.43 5.66
C SER A 107 -18.81 -2.78 6.96
N ARG A 108 -18.53 -4.07 7.17
CA ARG A 108 -17.74 -4.53 8.33
C ARG A 108 -16.33 -3.94 8.30
N LEU A 109 -15.63 -4.07 7.16
CA LEU A 109 -14.28 -3.53 6.99
C LEU A 109 -14.23 -2.01 7.20
N PHE A 110 -15.26 -1.27 6.77
CA PHE A 110 -15.35 0.16 7.03
C PHE A 110 -15.45 0.49 8.53
N PHE A 111 -16.36 -0.15 9.27
CA PHE A 111 -16.51 0.10 10.72
C PHE A 111 -15.28 -0.33 11.52
N GLU A 112 -14.64 -1.42 11.11
CA GLU A 112 -13.34 -1.82 11.64
C GLU A 112 -12.30 -0.71 11.36
N THR A 113 -12.22 -0.21 10.12
CA THR A 113 -11.31 0.90 9.76
C THR A 113 -11.56 2.17 10.58
N LEU A 114 -12.82 2.54 10.84
CA LEU A 114 -13.17 3.67 11.69
C LEU A 114 -12.70 3.51 13.14
N ALA A 115 -12.79 2.29 13.69
CA ALA A 115 -12.41 1.99 15.07
C ALA A 115 -10.91 2.22 15.34
N TYR A 116 -10.09 2.10 14.29
CA TYR A 116 -8.64 2.27 14.34
C TYR A 116 -8.18 3.65 13.82
N LEU A 117 -9.08 4.63 13.67
CA LEU A 117 -8.66 5.98 13.33
C LEU A 117 -7.81 6.59 14.46
N PRO A 118 -6.64 7.16 14.16
CA PRO A 118 -5.77 7.79 15.16
C PRO A 118 -6.47 9.01 15.80
N GLY A 119 -6.28 9.22 17.11
CA GLY A 119 -6.84 10.37 17.85
C GLY A 119 -8.08 10.11 18.72
N GLN A 120 -8.52 8.85 18.90
CA GLN A 120 -9.64 8.42 19.77
C GLN A 120 -11.00 9.14 19.59
N GLU A 121 -11.19 9.90 18.51
CA GLU A 121 -12.45 10.63 18.28
C GLU A 121 -13.64 9.69 17.99
N VAL A 122 -13.38 8.42 17.64
CA VAL A 122 -14.43 7.43 17.36
C VAL A 122 -14.23 6.16 18.17
N GLN A 123 -15.30 5.69 18.82
CA GLN A 123 -15.36 4.35 19.42
C GLN A 123 -16.40 3.51 18.69
N VAL A 124 -16.06 2.31 18.25
CA VAL A 124 -17.01 1.38 17.61
C VAL A 124 -17.14 0.11 18.43
N ARG A 125 -18.36 -0.35 18.68
CA ARG A 125 -18.64 -1.65 19.34
C ARG A 125 -19.53 -2.51 18.46
N PHE A 126 -19.14 -3.76 18.26
CA PHE A 126 -19.92 -4.76 17.56
C PHE A 126 -20.64 -5.67 18.55
N GLN A 127 -21.94 -5.86 18.35
CA GLN A 127 -22.77 -6.80 19.07
C GLN A 127 -23.40 -7.79 18.09
N VAL A 128 -23.69 -8.98 18.62
CA VAL A 128 -24.44 -10.01 17.92
C VAL A 128 -25.90 -9.88 18.34
N GLY A 129 -26.81 -9.75 17.37
CA GLY A 129 -28.22 -9.49 17.66
C GLY A 129 -28.93 -10.68 18.29
N ARG A 130 -29.93 -10.43 19.14
CA ARG A 130 -30.99 -11.40 19.48
C ARG A 130 -32.16 -11.12 18.56
N GLY A 131 -32.32 -11.91 17.50
CA GLY A 131 -33.25 -11.65 16.41
C GLY A 131 -34.66 -11.21 16.85
N ALA A 132 -34.95 -9.93 16.61
CA ALA A 132 -36.31 -9.40 16.56
C ALA A 132 -36.37 -8.37 15.40
N ALA A 133 -37.36 -8.50 14.53
CA ALA A 133 -37.51 -7.67 13.34
C ALA A 133 -38.38 -6.42 13.58
N ALA A 134 -38.06 -5.35 12.82
CA ALA A 134 -38.88 -4.19 12.38
C ALA A 134 -38.47 -2.79 12.94
N PRO A 135 -38.78 -1.67 12.25
CA PRO A 135 -39.04 -1.45 10.82
C PRO A 135 -37.92 -0.64 10.12
N THR A 136 -37.69 -0.93 8.84
CA THR A 136 -36.79 -0.20 7.95
C THR A 136 -37.46 1.11 7.47
N THR A 137 -36.91 2.26 7.85
CA THR A 137 -37.07 3.49 7.06
C THR A 137 -35.86 3.59 6.14
N THR A 138 -36.05 3.19 4.89
CA THR A 138 -35.03 3.36 3.84
C THR A 138 -34.99 4.83 3.44
N ALA A 139 -33.80 5.44 3.45
CA ALA A 139 -33.56 6.67 2.73
C ALA A 139 -33.95 6.48 1.25
N PRO A 140 -34.37 7.53 0.52
CA PRO A 140 -34.70 7.40 -0.89
C PRO A 140 -33.43 7.00 -1.66
N GLU A 141 -33.31 5.71 -1.97
CA GLU A 141 -32.27 5.19 -2.84
C GLU A 141 -32.35 5.90 -4.20
N ASN A 142 -31.20 6.26 -4.78
CA ASN A 142 -31.18 6.77 -6.15
C ASN A 142 -31.86 5.72 -7.07
N PRO A 143 -32.77 6.12 -7.98
CA PRO A 143 -33.45 5.21 -8.91
C PRO A 143 -32.52 4.21 -9.61
N ARG A 144 -31.28 4.63 -9.89
CA ARG A 144 -30.22 3.80 -10.46
C ARG A 144 -29.86 2.61 -9.55
N GLU A 145 -29.67 2.84 -8.27
CA GLU A 145 -29.27 1.82 -7.29
C GLU A 145 -30.43 0.90 -6.92
N GLN A 146 -31.66 1.45 -6.86
CA GLN A 146 -32.88 0.64 -6.73
C GLN A 146 -32.99 -0.37 -7.87
N ARG A 147 -32.68 0.07 -9.09
CA ARG A 147 -32.67 -0.81 -10.27
C ARG A 147 -31.61 -1.89 -10.13
N VAL A 148 -30.38 -1.55 -9.77
CA VAL A 148 -29.30 -2.54 -9.54
C VAL A 148 -29.73 -3.57 -8.50
N ASN A 149 -30.22 -3.13 -7.34
CA ASN A 149 -30.62 -4.03 -6.26
C ASN A 149 -31.77 -4.95 -6.67
N ARG A 150 -32.78 -4.42 -7.37
CA ARG A 150 -33.90 -5.22 -7.89
C ARG A 150 -33.42 -6.30 -8.86
N LEU A 151 -32.56 -5.95 -9.80
CA LEU A 151 -32.06 -6.86 -10.82
C LEU A 151 -31.11 -7.92 -10.22
N VAL A 152 -30.22 -7.52 -9.30
CA VAL A 152 -29.31 -8.45 -8.61
C VAL A 152 -30.07 -9.44 -7.71
N ALA A 153 -31.18 -9.02 -7.09
CA ALA A 153 -32.00 -9.88 -6.24
C ALA A 153 -32.95 -10.82 -7.04
N GLN A 154 -33.05 -10.63 -8.35
CA GLN A 154 -33.96 -11.41 -9.17
C GLN A 154 -33.48 -12.86 -9.29
N ALA A 155 -34.34 -13.81 -8.93
CA ALA A 155 -33.98 -15.23 -8.88
C ALA A 155 -33.97 -15.93 -10.26
N LYS A 156 -34.65 -15.39 -11.27
CA LYS A 156 -34.77 -16.01 -12.61
C LYS A 156 -34.91 -14.97 -13.73
N GLY A 157 -34.20 -15.23 -14.84
CA GLY A 157 -34.45 -14.64 -16.16
C GLY A 157 -34.20 -13.13 -16.22
N LEU A 158 -32.94 -12.71 -16.30
CA LEU A 158 -32.58 -11.36 -16.69
C LEU A 158 -32.55 -11.22 -18.21
N ALA A 159 -33.07 -10.10 -18.73
CA ALA A 159 -32.95 -9.78 -20.15
C ALA A 159 -31.51 -9.35 -20.47
N GLU A 160 -31.06 -9.52 -21.72
CA GLU A 160 -29.72 -9.13 -22.16
C GLU A 160 -29.41 -7.65 -21.86
N LEU A 161 -30.38 -6.75 -22.08
CA LEU A 161 -30.25 -5.32 -21.77
C LEU A 161 -30.05 -5.04 -20.28
N ASP A 162 -30.60 -5.88 -19.40
CA ASP A 162 -30.40 -5.74 -17.95
C ASP A 162 -29.03 -6.28 -17.53
N LEU A 163 -28.55 -7.34 -18.18
CA LEU A 163 -27.19 -7.85 -17.98
C LEU A 163 -26.14 -6.83 -18.42
N ASP A 164 -26.34 -6.18 -19.57
CA ASP A 164 -25.46 -5.12 -20.08
C ASP A 164 -25.47 -3.90 -19.16
N PHE A 165 -26.66 -3.46 -18.73
CA PHE A 165 -26.77 -2.40 -17.73
C PHE A 165 -25.97 -2.74 -16.47
N LEU A 166 -26.20 -3.92 -15.87
CA LEU A 166 -25.49 -4.37 -14.68
C LEU A 166 -23.97 -4.43 -14.91
N TYR A 167 -23.51 -4.88 -16.07
CA TYR A 167 -22.09 -4.93 -16.39
C TYR A 167 -21.47 -3.52 -16.40
N GLU A 168 -22.13 -2.57 -17.05
CA GLU A 168 -21.71 -1.15 -17.04
C GLU A 168 -21.64 -0.60 -15.61
N GLN A 169 -22.62 -0.93 -14.77
CA GLN A 169 -22.61 -0.51 -13.36
C GLN A 169 -21.40 -1.07 -12.62
N ALA A 170 -21.13 -2.37 -12.78
CA ALA A 170 -19.96 -2.99 -12.17
C ALA A 170 -18.65 -2.34 -12.62
N MET A 171 -18.54 -1.94 -13.90
CA MET A 171 -17.32 -1.28 -14.40
C MET A 171 -17.14 0.13 -13.83
N GLU A 172 -18.22 0.88 -13.68
CA GLU A 172 -18.18 2.18 -12.99
C GLU A 172 -17.72 2.02 -11.55
N TYR A 173 -18.24 1.04 -10.81
CA TYR A 173 -17.81 0.75 -9.44
C TYR A 173 -16.33 0.33 -9.37
N LEU A 174 -15.85 -0.55 -10.26
CA LEU A 174 -14.42 -0.89 -10.33
C LEU A 174 -13.55 0.33 -10.61
N SER A 175 -13.98 1.23 -11.50
CA SER A 175 -13.20 2.41 -11.86
C SER A 175 -12.94 3.35 -10.68
N VAL A 176 -13.88 3.38 -9.73
CA VAL A 176 -13.79 4.17 -8.49
C VAL A 176 -13.26 3.35 -7.31
N GLY A 177 -12.87 2.09 -7.51
CA GLY A 177 -12.30 1.24 -6.47
C GLY A 177 -13.30 0.44 -5.64
N ASP A 178 -14.61 0.60 -5.88
CA ASP A 178 -15.66 -0.16 -5.19
C ASP A 178 -15.77 -1.58 -5.76
N SER A 179 -14.82 -2.39 -5.33
CA SER A 179 -14.63 -3.75 -5.82
C SER A 179 -15.63 -4.72 -5.22
N TRP A 180 -16.16 -4.39 -4.04
CA TRP A 180 -17.15 -5.20 -3.36
C TRP A 180 -18.49 -5.16 -4.11
N THR A 181 -18.99 -3.95 -4.40
CA THR A 181 -20.26 -3.80 -5.14
C THR A 181 -20.12 -4.35 -6.55
N ALA A 182 -18.98 -4.08 -7.20
CA ALA A 182 -18.68 -4.67 -8.49
C ALA A 182 -18.69 -6.21 -8.44
N ALA A 183 -18.00 -6.84 -7.49
CA ALA A 183 -17.98 -8.31 -7.36
C ALA A 183 -19.37 -8.89 -7.11
N ARG A 184 -20.23 -8.21 -6.33
CA ARG A 184 -21.63 -8.62 -6.10
C ARG A 184 -22.43 -8.60 -7.40
N ILE A 185 -22.35 -7.50 -8.15
CA ILE A 185 -23.06 -7.34 -9.43
C ILE A 185 -22.54 -8.36 -10.44
N LEU A 186 -21.22 -8.47 -10.59
CA LEU A 186 -20.57 -9.39 -11.52
C LEU A 186 -20.91 -10.85 -11.22
N ARG A 187 -20.98 -11.27 -9.95
CA ARG A 187 -21.46 -12.61 -9.56
C ARG A 187 -22.90 -12.86 -10.01
N ALA A 188 -23.77 -11.86 -9.89
CA ALA A 188 -25.16 -11.99 -10.34
C ALA A 188 -25.23 -12.15 -11.85
N ILE A 189 -24.49 -11.34 -12.61
CA ILE A 189 -24.40 -11.47 -14.08
C ILE A 189 -23.84 -12.85 -14.46
N GLN A 190 -22.78 -13.31 -13.79
CA GLN A 190 -22.09 -14.57 -14.07
C GLN A 190 -23.00 -15.81 -13.96
N GLN A 191 -24.06 -15.76 -13.15
CA GLN A 191 -25.06 -16.85 -13.06
C GLN A 191 -25.90 -17.01 -14.33
N TYR A 192 -26.03 -15.95 -15.12
CA TYR A 192 -26.85 -15.92 -16.34
C TYR A 192 -26.00 -15.85 -17.62
N ARG A 193 -24.82 -15.23 -17.56
CA ARG A 193 -23.89 -15.06 -18.66
C ARG A 193 -22.51 -15.55 -18.23
N ASP A 194 -22.23 -16.83 -18.50
CA ASP A 194 -20.89 -17.40 -18.30
C ASP A 194 -19.97 -16.97 -19.45
N ALA A 195 -19.24 -15.86 -19.25
CA ALA A 195 -18.34 -15.30 -20.26
C ALA A 195 -16.94 -15.05 -19.68
N PRO A 196 -15.86 -15.35 -20.42
CA PRO A 196 -14.49 -15.15 -19.96
C PRO A 196 -14.20 -13.72 -19.49
N VAL A 197 -14.74 -12.71 -20.18
CA VAL A 197 -14.59 -11.30 -19.79
C VAL A 197 -15.18 -10.99 -18.41
N ILE A 198 -16.27 -11.66 -18.01
CA ILE A 198 -16.88 -11.47 -16.69
C ILE A 198 -15.97 -12.08 -15.63
N TRP A 199 -15.48 -13.31 -15.86
CA TRP A 199 -14.47 -13.93 -15.00
C TRP A 199 -13.24 -13.04 -14.78
N GLY A 200 -12.69 -12.44 -15.85
CA GLY A 200 -11.57 -11.50 -15.72
C GLY A 200 -11.88 -10.30 -14.81
N ARG A 201 -13.10 -9.75 -14.90
CA ARG A 201 -13.53 -8.65 -14.03
C ARG A 201 -13.81 -9.09 -12.58
N LEU A 202 -14.38 -10.27 -12.36
CA LEU A 202 -14.51 -10.84 -11.01
C LEU A 202 -13.14 -11.08 -10.39
N GLY A 203 -12.20 -11.62 -11.16
CA GLY A 203 -10.84 -11.86 -10.70
C GLY A 203 -10.16 -10.56 -10.28
N LEU A 204 -10.33 -9.48 -11.07
CA LEU A 204 -9.86 -8.15 -10.69
C LEU A 204 -10.51 -7.69 -9.38
N ALA A 205 -11.83 -7.78 -9.27
CA ALA A 205 -12.55 -7.39 -8.06
C ALA A 205 -12.10 -8.17 -6.81
N TYR A 206 -11.84 -9.47 -6.93
CA TYR A 206 -11.34 -10.27 -5.82
C TYR A 206 -9.88 -10.01 -5.48
N THR A 207 -9.03 -9.78 -6.50
CA THR A 207 -7.67 -9.27 -6.28
C THR A 207 -7.75 -7.96 -5.50
N MET A 208 -8.76 -7.14 -5.83
CA MET A 208 -8.96 -5.87 -5.18
C MET A 208 -9.30 -5.96 -3.69
N LEU A 209 -10.02 -7.02 -3.33
CA LEU A 209 -10.45 -7.32 -1.97
C LEU A 209 -9.41 -8.14 -1.17
N GLY A 210 -8.27 -8.48 -1.76
CA GLY A 210 -7.29 -9.39 -1.14
C GLY A 210 -7.74 -10.86 -1.10
N ARG A 211 -8.77 -11.21 -1.87
CA ARG A 211 -9.33 -12.57 -2.00
C ARG A 211 -8.62 -13.33 -3.11
N THR A 212 -7.34 -13.61 -2.87
CA THR A 212 -6.40 -14.00 -3.93
C THR A 212 -6.69 -15.37 -4.52
N LEU A 213 -7.24 -16.31 -3.73
CA LEU A 213 -7.58 -17.65 -4.20
C LEU A 213 -8.82 -17.63 -5.12
N GLU A 214 -9.83 -16.83 -4.75
CA GLU A 214 -10.99 -16.62 -5.62
C GLU A 214 -10.63 -15.84 -6.89
N ALA A 215 -9.70 -14.90 -6.78
CA ALA A 215 -9.16 -14.19 -7.93
C ALA A 215 -8.46 -15.15 -8.89
N GLU A 216 -7.59 -16.02 -8.38
CA GLU A 216 -6.90 -17.03 -9.16
C GLU A 216 -7.88 -17.95 -9.88
N PHE A 217 -8.89 -18.47 -9.18
CA PHE A 217 -9.95 -19.28 -9.78
C PHE A 217 -10.61 -18.54 -10.96
N CYS A 218 -10.97 -17.28 -10.77
CA CYS A 218 -11.59 -16.48 -11.83
C CYS A 218 -10.65 -16.27 -13.03
N TYR A 219 -9.37 -16.00 -12.81
CA TYR A 219 -8.43 -15.83 -13.91
C TYR A 219 -8.14 -17.14 -14.66
N LEU A 220 -8.11 -18.28 -13.97
CA LEU A 220 -8.00 -19.59 -14.63
C LEU A 220 -9.23 -19.87 -15.52
N ARG A 221 -10.43 -19.47 -15.07
CA ARG A 221 -11.64 -19.53 -15.91
C ARG A 221 -11.61 -18.56 -17.08
N TRP A 222 -11.08 -17.36 -16.89
CA TRP A 222 -10.87 -16.40 -17.98
C TRP A 222 -9.86 -16.94 -19.00
N ARG A 223 -8.82 -17.65 -18.55
CA ARG A 223 -7.78 -18.24 -19.41
C ARG A 223 -8.31 -19.31 -20.37
N GLU A 224 -9.51 -19.85 -20.15
CA GLU A 224 -10.20 -20.76 -21.07
C GLU A 224 -10.84 -20.02 -22.28
N ASP A 225 -10.62 -18.71 -22.42
CA ASP A 225 -11.10 -17.91 -23.56
C ASP A 225 -10.57 -18.44 -24.90
N LYS A 226 -11.40 -18.30 -25.94
CA LYS A 226 -11.01 -18.59 -27.33
C LYS A 226 -10.25 -17.43 -27.96
N ASP A 227 -10.41 -16.20 -27.44
CA ASP A 227 -9.58 -15.06 -27.85
C ASP A 227 -8.22 -15.13 -27.16
N LEU A 228 -7.15 -15.23 -27.97
CA LEU A 228 -5.76 -15.24 -27.48
C LEU A 228 -5.41 -13.99 -26.68
N LEU A 229 -6.06 -12.85 -26.94
CA LEU A 229 -5.87 -11.66 -26.11
C LEU A 229 -6.53 -11.78 -24.73
N GLY A 230 -7.65 -12.51 -24.64
CA GLY A 230 -8.26 -12.88 -23.37
C GLY A 230 -7.32 -13.78 -22.55
N VAL A 231 -6.73 -14.78 -23.20
CA VAL A 231 -5.70 -15.67 -22.60
C VAL A 231 -4.51 -14.86 -22.09
N ALA A 232 -3.94 -13.98 -22.93
CA ALA A 232 -2.80 -13.14 -22.54
C ALA A 232 -3.15 -12.18 -21.37
N GLY A 233 -4.37 -11.66 -21.34
CA GLY A 233 -4.87 -10.84 -20.23
C GLY A 233 -4.99 -11.63 -18.92
N ALA A 234 -5.52 -12.84 -18.98
CA ALA A 234 -5.64 -13.75 -17.84
C ALA A 234 -4.26 -14.16 -17.30
N ASP A 235 -3.34 -14.52 -18.19
CA ASP A 235 -1.96 -14.86 -17.82
C ASP A 235 -1.24 -13.70 -17.15
N TYR A 236 -1.38 -12.48 -17.70
CA TYR A 236 -0.80 -11.31 -17.06
C TYR A 236 -1.39 -11.08 -15.66
N ALA A 237 -2.71 -11.25 -15.48
CA ALA A 237 -3.34 -11.11 -14.18
C ALA A 237 -2.87 -12.19 -13.16
N LEU A 238 -2.77 -13.45 -13.60
CA LEU A 238 -2.21 -14.55 -12.80
C LEU A 238 -0.76 -14.28 -12.41
N SER A 239 0.05 -13.78 -13.34
CA SER A 239 1.44 -13.43 -13.04
C SER A 239 1.54 -12.38 -11.92
N MET A 240 0.65 -11.38 -11.91
CA MET A 240 0.65 -10.36 -10.85
C MET A 240 0.15 -10.89 -9.52
N LEU A 241 -0.78 -11.86 -9.51
CA LEU A 241 -1.15 -12.56 -8.28
C LEU A 241 0.06 -13.27 -7.67
N TYR A 242 0.76 -14.08 -8.46
CA TYR A 242 1.92 -14.85 -7.99
C TYR A 242 3.14 -13.99 -7.65
N ALA A 243 3.33 -12.87 -8.34
CA ALA A 243 4.42 -11.98 -8.04
C ALA A 243 4.19 -11.15 -6.78
N ARG A 244 2.94 -10.76 -6.50
CA ARG A 244 2.65 -9.64 -5.58
C ARG A 244 1.49 -9.89 -4.63
N HIS A 245 0.35 -10.31 -5.15
CA HIS A 245 -0.89 -10.21 -4.38
C HIS A 245 -1.15 -11.40 -3.46
N HIS A 246 -0.66 -12.59 -3.82
CA HIS A 246 -0.73 -13.74 -2.93
C HIS A 246 0.01 -13.48 -1.61
N PRO A 247 -0.40 -14.15 -0.51
CA PRO A 247 0.40 -14.24 0.71
C PRO A 247 1.83 -14.71 0.39
N ALA A 248 2.83 -14.25 1.15
CA ALA A 248 4.25 -14.50 0.88
C ALA A 248 4.56 -15.98 0.57
N HIS A 249 4.01 -16.92 1.35
CA HIS A 249 4.22 -18.36 1.18
C HIS A 249 3.62 -18.97 -0.12
N LEU A 250 2.76 -18.23 -0.84
CA LEU A 250 2.19 -18.64 -2.12
C LEU A 250 2.78 -17.88 -3.31
N ARG A 251 3.63 -16.87 -3.07
CA ARG A 251 4.30 -16.12 -4.14
C ARG A 251 5.32 -17.01 -4.85
N SER A 252 5.43 -16.89 -6.17
CA SER A 252 6.34 -17.70 -6.96
C SER A 252 6.80 -16.96 -8.21
N LEU A 253 8.11 -16.71 -8.30
CA LEU A 253 8.73 -16.09 -9.48
C LEU A 253 8.68 -17.02 -10.70
N ASP A 254 8.77 -18.34 -10.50
CA ASP A 254 8.73 -19.32 -11.58
C ASP A 254 7.34 -19.36 -12.22
N ARG A 255 6.27 -19.43 -11.42
CA ARG A 255 4.90 -19.34 -11.95
C ARG A 255 4.64 -17.98 -12.60
N THR A 256 5.16 -16.91 -12.02
CA THR A 256 5.06 -15.56 -12.62
C THR A 256 5.67 -15.55 -14.01
N ALA A 257 6.90 -16.07 -14.17
CA ALA A 257 7.57 -16.16 -15.46
C ALA A 257 6.82 -17.04 -16.46
N GLU A 258 6.34 -18.21 -16.03
CA GLU A 258 5.58 -19.14 -16.87
C GLU A 258 4.35 -18.48 -17.49
N TYR A 259 3.53 -17.81 -16.67
CA TYR A 259 2.36 -17.09 -17.17
C TYR A 259 2.75 -15.94 -18.11
N LEU A 260 3.78 -15.16 -17.78
CA LEU A 260 4.22 -14.06 -18.65
C LEU A 260 4.73 -14.57 -20.01
N GLU A 261 5.44 -15.69 -20.05
CA GLU A 261 5.88 -16.30 -21.31
C GLU A 261 4.72 -16.85 -22.11
N HIS A 262 3.80 -17.58 -21.47
CA HIS A 262 2.62 -18.10 -22.15
C HIS A 262 1.76 -16.98 -22.74
N GLY A 263 1.50 -15.91 -21.97
CA GLY A 263 0.71 -14.77 -22.44
C GLY A 263 1.40 -13.99 -23.56
N TYR A 264 2.74 -13.91 -23.56
CA TYR A 264 3.48 -13.28 -24.66
C TYR A 264 3.43 -14.11 -25.94
N ALA A 265 3.63 -15.42 -25.83
CA ALA A 265 3.50 -16.35 -26.95
C ALA A 265 2.07 -16.34 -27.54
N ALA A 266 1.03 -16.19 -26.70
CA ALA A 266 -0.34 -16.03 -27.16
C ALA A 266 -0.51 -14.76 -28.01
N MET A 267 0.09 -13.64 -27.60
CA MET A 267 0.07 -12.40 -28.40
C MET A 267 0.85 -12.54 -29.71
N ASP A 268 1.95 -13.30 -29.77
CA ASP A 268 2.70 -13.58 -31.01
C ASP A 268 1.91 -14.39 -32.03
N GLN A 269 0.96 -15.21 -31.59
CA GLN A 269 0.11 -16.02 -32.46
C GLN A 269 -1.10 -15.26 -33.00
N VAL A 270 -1.35 -14.03 -32.53
CA VAL A 270 -2.43 -13.18 -33.03
C VAL A 270 -2.11 -12.78 -34.48
N GLY A 271 -3.01 -13.15 -35.41
CA GLY A 271 -2.78 -13.00 -36.84
C GLY A 271 -2.61 -11.55 -37.32
N VAL A 272 -2.01 -11.40 -38.50
CA VAL A 272 -1.65 -10.10 -39.13
C VAL A 272 -2.85 -9.18 -39.39
N ASN A 273 -4.07 -9.71 -39.39
CA ASN A 273 -5.31 -8.94 -39.58
C ASN A 273 -5.84 -8.31 -38.28
N GLU A 274 -5.14 -8.46 -37.17
CA GLU A 274 -5.49 -7.80 -35.92
C GLU A 274 -5.31 -6.28 -36.05
N THR A 275 -6.34 -5.53 -35.66
CA THR A 275 -6.37 -4.07 -35.75
C THR A 275 -6.07 -3.40 -34.40
N ARG A 276 -6.12 -4.17 -33.30
CA ARG A 276 -5.77 -3.71 -31.95
C ARG A 276 -4.25 -3.52 -31.83
N ASP A 277 -3.81 -2.37 -31.31
CA ASP A 277 -2.40 -2.13 -30.99
C ASP A 277 -1.96 -2.98 -29.79
N LEU A 278 -1.15 -4.00 -30.06
CA LEU A 278 -0.63 -4.91 -29.03
C LEU A 278 0.67 -4.42 -28.38
N THR A 279 1.24 -3.31 -28.85
CA THR A 279 2.52 -2.78 -28.37
C THR A 279 2.48 -2.58 -26.87
N PHE A 280 1.42 -1.93 -26.37
CA PHE A 280 1.23 -1.70 -24.94
C PHE A 280 1.21 -3.02 -24.15
N HIS A 281 0.44 -4.02 -24.59
CA HIS A 281 0.31 -5.30 -23.90
C HIS A 281 1.62 -6.09 -23.86
N ARG A 282 2.36 -6.11 -24.98
CA ARG A 282 3.68 -6.75 -25.08
C ARG A 282 4.69 -6.08 -24.16
N VAL A 283 4.73 -4.75 -24.18
CA VAL A 283 5.66 -3.98 -23.34
C VAL A 283 5.36 -4.18 -21.86
N PHE A 284 4.09 -4.13 -21.45
CA PHE A 284 3.74 -4.33 -20.03
C PHE A 284 3.93 -5.77 -19.55
N ASN A 285 3.71 -6.76 -20.42
CA ASN A 285 4.10 -8.13 -20.13
C ASN A 285 5.61 -8.24 -19.88
N ARG A 286 6.44 -7.69 -20.77
CA ARG A 286 7.90 -7.72 -20.61
C ARG A 286 8.41 -6.86 -19.46
N ASN A 287 7.71 -5.79 -19.09
CA ASN A 287 7.95 -5.07 -17.83
C ASN A 287 7.68 -5.97 -16.61
N GLY A 288 6.61 -6.77 -16.65
CA GLY A 288 6.36 -7.82 -15.64
C GLY A 288 7.48 -8.86 -15.60
N TYR A 289 8.08 -9.19 -16.74
CA TYR A 289 9.18 -10.14 -16.80
C TYR A 289 10.50 -9.54 -16.27
N ALA A 290 10.76 -8.26 -16.56
CA ALA A 290 11.89 -7.52 -16.00
C ALA A 290 11.87 -7.51 -14.46
N LEU A 291 10.66 -7.43 -13.86
CA LEU A 291 10.50 -7.58 -12.41
C LEU A 291 10.99 -8.95 -11.92
N VAL A 292 10.67 -10.02 -12.63
CA VAL A 292 11.11 -11.37 -12.28
C VAL A 292 12.64 -11.46 -12.35
N GLU A 293 13.22 -10.99 -13.45
CA GLU A 293 14.67 -11.05 -13.66
C GLU A 293 15.43 -10.25 -12.60
N PHE A 294 14.98 -9.05 -12.26
CA PHE A 294 15.58 -8.31 -11.15
C PHE A 294 15.48 -9.04 -9.82
N ARG A 295 14.31 -9.60 -9.49
CA ARG A 295 14.13 -10.32 -8.21
C ARG A 295 14.99 -11.59 -8.15
N ARG A 296 15.39 -12.14 -9.30
CA ARG A 296 16.39 -13.21 -9.44
C ARG A 296 17.84 -12.73 -9.45
N GLY A 297 18.07 -11.41 -9.52
CA GLY A 297 19.41 -10.82 -9.61
C GLY A 297 19.96 -10.69 -11.05
N HIS A 298 19.17 -11.02 -12.07
CA HIS A 298 19.51 -10.87 -13.48
C HIS A 298 19.22 -9.44 -13.96
N LEU A 299 19.99 -8.50 -13.43
CA LEU A 299 19.70 -7.06 -13.55
C LEU A 299 19.92 -6.52 -14.96
N GLU A 300 20.90 -7.03 -15.72
CA GLU A 300 21.18 -6.59 -17.09
C GLU A 300 20.10 -7.05 -18.08
N GLU A 301 19.53 -8.24 -17.86
CA GLU A 301 18.38 -8.75 -18.59
C GLU A 301 17.14 -7.88 -18.33
N ALA A 302 16.91 -7.51 -17.06
CA ALA A 302 15.83 -6.60 -16.69
C ALA A 302 15.99 -5.22 -17.38
N ILE A 303 17.20 -4.64 -17.35
CA ILE A 303 17.54 -3.39 -18.04
C ILE A 303 17.24 -3.48 -19.55
N THR A 304 17.59 -4.60 -20.17
CA THR A 304 17.37 -4.84 -21.60
C THR A 304 15.87 -4.86 -21.92
N HIS A 305 15.06 -5.58 -21.15
CA HIS A 305 13.61 -5.61 -21.33
C HIS A 305 12.97 -4.22 -21.18
N LEU A 306 13.39 -3.46 -20.17
CA LEU A 306 12.86 -2.12 -19.89
C LEU A 306 13.25 -1.11 -20.97
N THR A 307 14.51 -1.09 -21.37
CA THR A 307 15.03 -0.20 -22.42
C THR A 307 14.31 -0.46 -23.76
N ASN A 308 14.15 -1.73 -24.12
CA ASN A 308 13.40 -2.14 -25.32
C ASN A 308 11.93 -1.72 -25.23
N GLY A 309 11.31 -1.86 -24.06
CA GLY A 309 9.93 -1.45 -23.82
C GLY A 309 9.73 0.07 -23.95
N ILE A 310 10.62 0.86 -23.36
CA ILE A 310 10.61 2.33 -23.46
C ILE A 310 10.77 2.76 -24.92
N SER A 311 11.72 2.17 -25.65
CA SER A 311 11.94 2.49 -27.07
C SER A 311 10.69 2.21 -27.93
N GLN A 312 9.97 1.12 -27.67
CA GLN A 312 8.74 0.79 -28.39
C GLN A 312 7.62 1.78 -28.09
N LEU A 313 7.49 2.22 -26.83
CA LEU A 313 6.46 3.18 -26.44
C LEU A 313 6.77 4.61 -26.90
N ARG A 314 8.05 4.99 -27.06
CA ARG A 314 8.47 6.32 -27.55
C ARG A 314 7.92 6.65 -28.94
N ASN A 315 7.66 5.64 -29.75
CA ASN A 315 7.10 5.79 -31.09
C ASN A 315 5.55 5.75 -31.13
N GLY A 316 4.89 5.68 -29.96
CA GLY A 316 3.44 5.54 -29.83
C GLY A 316 2.67 6.84 -29.58
N SER A 317 1.36 6.71 -29.32
CA SER A 317 0.46 7.85 -29.05
C SER A 317 0.76 8.57 -27.72
N ALA A 318 0.21 9.78 -27.52
CA ALA A 318 0.39 10.54 -26.27
C ALA A 318 -0.05 9.80 -24.99
N ILE A 319 -0.97 8.82 -25.10
CA ILE A 319 -1.42 7.95 -24.01
C ILE A 319 -0.25 7.08 -23.49
N HIS A 320 0.71 6.72 -24.35
CA HIS A 320 1.86 5.88 -23.97
C HIS A 320 2.90 6.63 -23.13
N ARG A 321 2.93 7.97 -23.11
CA ARG A 321 3.92 8.74 -22.33
C ARG A 321 3.75 8.57 -20.82
N MET A 322 2.52 8.61 -20.31
CA MET A 322 2.26 8.37 -18.88
C MET A 322 2.49 6.91 -18.48
N HIS A 323 2.42 5.98 -19.44
CA HIS A 323 2.70 4.56 -19.18
C HIS A 323 4.20 4.23 -19.24
N GLN A 324 5.02 5.07 -19.87
CA GLN A 324 6.48 4.95 -19.86
C GLN A 324 7.08 5.23 -18.48
N THR A 325 6.42 6.06 -17.65
CA THR A 325 6.96 6.46 -16.33
C THR A 325 7.32 5.25 -15.47
N VAL A 326 6.52 4.19 -15.49
CA VAL A 326 6.81 2.95 -14.76
C VAL A 326 8.04 2.23 -15.28
N LEU A 327 8.19 2.16 -16.60
CA LEU A 327 9.35 1.49 -17.17
C LEU A 327 10.62 2.29 -16.89
N ILE A 328 10.55 3.63 -16.99
CA ILE A 328 11.66 4.53 -16.66
C ILE A 328 12.01 4.42 -15.17
N TYR A 329 11.01 4.38 -14.29
CA TYR A 329 11.18 4.16 -12.85
C TYR A 329 11.86 2.83 -12.55
N ASN A 330 11.34 1.73 -13.09
CA ASN A 330 11.93 0.39 -12.90
C ASN A 330 13.35 0.33 -13.47
N LEU A 331 13.62 1.01 -14.59
CA LEU A 331 14.95 1.05 -15.20
C LEU A 331 15.94 1.78 -14.28
N ALA A 332 15.53 2.90 -13.69
CA ALA A 332 16.35 3.64 -12.74
C ALA A 332 16.67 2.81 -11.49
N GLN A 333 15.69 2.06 -10.97
CA GLN A 333 15.92 1.12 -9.87
C GLN A 333 16.90 0.00 -10.25
N CYS A 334 16.79 -0.57 -11.46
CA CYS A 334 17.76 -1.55 -11.96
C CYS A 334 19.17 -0.95 -12.00
N TYR A 335 19.35 0.25 -12.55
CA TYR A 335 20.66 0.92 -12.58
C TYR A 335 21.23 1.17 -11.18
N ARG A 336 20.40 1.64 -10.24
CA ARG A 336 20.80 1.82 -8.84
C ARG A 336 21.28 0.49 -8.24
N ARG A 337 20.55 -0.59 -8.47
CA ARG A 337 20.88 -1.92 -7.93
C ARG A 337 22.16 -2.52 -8.50
N VAL A 338 22.47 -2.27 -9.76
CA VAL A 338 23.74 -2.66 -10.42
C VAL A 338 24.92 -1.78 -9.99
N GLY A 339 24.66 -0.64 -9.33
CA GLY A 339 25.69 0.34 -8.96
C GLY A 339 26.02 1.34 -10.08
N ARG A 340 25.22 1.38 -11.16
CA ARG A 340 25.33 2.38 -12.23
C ARG A 340 24.63 3.67 -11.79
N ILE A 341 25.16 4.30 -10.75
CA ILE A 341 24.51 5.43 -10.06
C ILE A 341 24.28 6.63 -10.99
N ASP A 342 25.23 6.95 -11.87
CA ASP A 342 25.06 8.06 -12.83
C ASP A 342 23.91 7.82 -13.82
N ASP A 343 23.76 6.58 -14.30
CA ASP A 343 22.65 6.20 -15.18
C ASP A 343 21.31 6.27 -14.44
N ALA A 344 21.28 5.87 -13.16
CA ALA A 344 20.10 5.99 -12.30
C ALA A 344 19.71 7.45 -12.10
N ILE A 345 20.66 8.34 -11.78
CA ILE A 345 20.43 9.78 -11.64
C ILE A 345 19.86 10.38 -12.93
N ALA A 346 20.46 10.05 -14.08
CA ALA A 346 19.98 10.51 -15.38
C ALA A 346 18.55 10.02 -15.68
N THR A 347 18.27 8.75 -15.37
CA THR A 347 16.95 8.13 -15.64
C THR A 347 15.87 8.68 -14.70
N TYR A 348 16.14 8.88 -13.41
CA TYR A 348 15.21 9.55 -12.49
C TYR A 348 15.00 11.02 -12.85
N SER A 349 16.02 11.71 -13.34
CA SER A 349 15.88 13.09 -13.81
C SER A 349 14.98 13.17 -15.06
N GLU A 350 15.09 12.20 -15.99
CA GLU A 350 14.15 12.06 -17.12
C GLU A 350 12.73 11.81 -16.60
N LEU A 351 12.56 10.91 -15.63
CA LEU A 351 11.27 10.58 -15.04
C LEU A 351 10.57 11.80 -14.46
N LEU A 352 11.28 12.63 -13.68
CA LEU A 352 10.76 13.87 -13.12
C LEU A 352 10.37 14.90 -14.20
N GLY A 353 11.02 14.85 -15.37
CA GLY A 353 10.63 15.66 -16.53
C GLY A 353 9.29 15.22 -17.16
N VAL A 354 8.88 13.97 -16.96
CA VAL A 354 7.60 13.42 -17.43
C VAL A 354 6.52 13.56 -16.37
N ASP A 355 6.82 13.18 -15.13
CA ASP A 355 5.94 13.29 -13.96
C ASP A 355 6.74 13.73 -12.73
N GLY A 356 6.73 15.03 -12.45
CA GLY A 356 7.47 15.63 -11.33
C GLY A 356 6.67 15.73 -10.03
N LYS A 357 5.46 15.16 -9.97
CA LYS A 357 4.55 15.34 -8.83
C LYS A 357 4.57 14.20 -7.82
N MET A 358 5.30 13.11 -8.11
CA MET A 358 5.44 11.97 -7.20
C MET A 358 6.66 12.16 -6.28
N PRO A 359 6.47 12.27 -4.96
CA PRO A 359 7.56 12.41 -3.98
C PRO A 359 8.56 11.25 -4.00
N GLU A 360 8.11 10.03 -4.28
CA GLU A 360 8.96 8.85 -4.35
C GLU A 360 10.05 9.01 -5.41
N TYR A 361 9.76 9.70 -6.52
CA TYR A 361 10.76 9.93 -7.57
C TYR A 361 11.86 10.88 -7.09
N HIS A 362 11.52 11.89 -6.29
CA HIS A 362 12.49 12.77 -5.66
C HIS A 362 13.27 12.04 -4.56
N MET A 363 12.63 11.18 -3.77
CA MET A 363 13.26 10.36 -2.73
C MET A 363 14.27 9.36 -3.34
N GLU A 364 13.89 8.62 -4.36
CA GLU A 364 14.79 7.67 -5.04
C GLU A 364 15.95 8.38 -5.76
N LEU A 365 15.70 9.56 -6.33
CA LEU A 365 16.77 10.41 -6.86
C LEU A 365 17.71 10.86 -5.74
N ALA A 366 17.19 11.20 -4.56
CA ALA A 366 18.00 11.54 -3.40
C ALA A 366 18.85 10.36 -2.94
N HIS A 367 18.32 9.13 -2.90
CA HIS A 367 19.12 7.94 -2.62
C HIS A 367 20.29 7.78 -3.59
N CYS A 368 20.06 8.05 -4.88
CA CYS A 368 21.13 8.01 -5.86
C CYS A 368 22.18 9.10 -5.58
N TYR A 369 21.76 10.32 -5.23
CA TYR A 369 22.68 11.38 -4.83
C TYR A 369 23.46 11.05 -3.55
N LEU A 370 22.81 10.45 -2.54
CA LEU A 370 23.47 9.97 -1.33
C LEU A 370 24.52 8.90 -1.63
N SER A 371 24.19 7.95 -2.50
CA SER A 371 25.13 6.91 -2.96
C SER A 371 26.32 7.47 -3.74
N ALA A 372 26.15 8.64 -4.35
CA ALA A 372 27.19 9.38 -5.04
C ALA A 372 27.86 10.47 -4.16
N GLU A 373 27.56 10.51 -2.85
CA GLU A 373 28.05 11.52 -1.90
C GLU A 373 27.74 12.98 -2.29
N GLN A 374 26.68 13.20 -3.08
CA GLN A 374 26.20 14.51 -3.52
C GLN A 374 25.13 15.04 -2.54
N PHE A 375 25.52 15.27 -1.29
CA PHE A 375 24.60 15.53 -0.17
C PHE A 375 23.72 16.77 -0.36
N GLU A 376 24.23 17.86 -0.96
CA GLU A 376 23.42 19.05 -1.21
C GLU A 376 22.31 18.80 -2.24
N LYS A 377 22.57 17.97 -3.25
CA LYS A 377 21.55 17.59 -4.23
C LYS A 377 20.55 16.61 -3.64
N ALA A 378 21.00 15.68 -2.81
CA ALA A 378 20.12 14.80 -2.05
C ALA A 378 19.17 15.61 -1.17
N LEU A 379 19.69 16.60 -0.44
CA LEU A 379 18.90 17.50 0.39
C LEU A 379 17.85 18.24 -0.44
N ALA A 380 18.24 18.82 -1.58
CA ALA A 380 17.30 19.53 -2.44
C ALA A 380 16.15 18.63 -2.93
N SER A 381 16.46 17.40 -3.36
CA SER A 381 15.46 16.43 -3.78
C SER A 381 14.53 16.01 -2.63
N LEU A 382 15.09 15.70 -1.44
CA LEU A 382 14.29 15.31 -0.27
C LEU A 382 13.37 16.43 0.22
N LEU A 383 13.81 17.69 0.13
CA LEU A 383 12.97 18.85 0.46
C LEU A 383 11.80 18.99 -0.52
N GLU A 384 11.99 18.71 -1.81
CA GLU A 384 10.88 18.70 -2.77
C GLU A 384 9.95 17.51 -2.53
N ALA A 385 10.48 16.32 -2.23
CA ALA A 385 9.68 15.16 -1.80
C ALA A 385 8.80 15.52 -0.59
N LYS A 386 9.39 16.12 0.45
CA LYS A 386 8.69 16.57 1.67
C LYS A 386 7.63 17.64 1.38
N LYS A 387 7.88 18.54 0.43
CA LYS A 387 6.94 19.59 0.02
C LYS A 387 5.73 19.06 -0.73
N LEU A 388 5.92 18.03 -1.56
CA LEU A 388 4.86 17.42 -2.33
C LEU A 388 3.96 16.52 -1.46
N GLY A 389 4.48 15.97 -0.35
CA GLY A 389 3.75 15.19 0.69
C GLY A 389 3.20 13.85 0.19
N PRO A 390 2.84 12.82 1.01
CA PRO A 390 2.77 12.68 2.47
C PRO A 390 4.07 12.66 3.26
N SER A 391 3.92 12.65 4.59
CA SER A 391 4.92 12.28 5.58
C SER A 391 5.41 10.86 5.37
N ILE A 392 6.36 10.69 4.46
CA ILE A 392 7.13 9.46 4.38
C ILE A 392 8.11 9.53 5.55
N GLN A 393 7.90 8.67 6.55
CA GLN A 393 8.85 8.44 7.63
C GLN A 393 10.27 8.29 7.07
N GLU A 394 10.43 7.53 5.98
CA GLU A 394 11.67 7.35 5.24
C GLU A 394 12.25 8.67 4.69
N VAL A 395 11.45 9.59 4.14
CA VAL A 395 11.95 10.91 3.71
C VAL A 395 12.53 11.70 4.90
N ASN A 396 11.89 11.64 6.07
CA ASN A 396 12.41 12.30 7.27
C ASN A 396 13.68 11.61 7.80
N SER A 397 13.77 10.28 7.78
CA SER A 397 15.01 9.55 8.12
C SER A 397 16.15 9.90 7.16
N LEU A 398 15.88 9.94 5.85
CA LEU A 398 16.86 10.33 4.85
C LEU A 398 17.28 11.79 4.98
N LEU A 399 16.36 12.69 5.32
CA LEU A 399 16.71 14.07 5.66
C LEU A 399 17.61 14.12 6.89
N GLY A 400 17.29 13.34 7.93
CA GLY A 400 18.13 13.16 9.11
C GLY A 400 19.56 12.78 8.73
N PHE A 401 19.70 11.69 7.98
CA PHE A 401 20.99 11.21 7.50
C PHE A 401 21.72 12.26 6.65
N THR A 402 21.02 12.88 5.70
CA THR A 402 21.59 13.88 4.80
C THR A 402 22.09 15.11 5.57
N TYR A 403 21.35 15.55 6.57
CA TYR A 403 21.78 16.65 7.42
C TYR A 403 23.02 16.30 8.25
N LEU A 404 23.14 15.05 8.74
CA LEU A 404 24.38 14.61 9.41
C LEU A 404 25.59 14.66 8.47
N GLN A 405 25.46 14.19 7.23
CA GLN A 405 26.54 14.26 6.24
C GLN A 405 26.91 15.70 5.85
N LEU A 406 26.04 16.67 6.14
CA LEU A 406 26.25 18.10 5.94
C LEU A 406 26.66 18.85 7.23
N ASP A 407 27.02 18.13 8.29
CA ASP A 407 27.36 18.68 9.61
C ASP A 407 26.25 19.56 10.24
N LYS A 408 24.99 19.28 9.91
CA LYS A 408 23.78 19.99 10.38
C LYS A 408 23.03 19.17 11.42
N THR A 409 23.70 18.90 12.54
CA THR A 409 23.21 17.97 13.58
C THR A 409 21.88 18.40 14.19
N GLY A 410 21.61 19.70 14.31
CA GLY A 410 20.33 20.20 14.84
C GLY A 410 19.15 19.87 13.93
N GLU A 411 19.28 20.12 12.62
CA GLU A 411 18.27 19.75 11.64
C GLU A 411 18.12 18.24 11.47
N ALA A 412 19.21 17.48 11.64
CA ALA A 412 19.17 16.03 11.65
C ALA A 412 18.31 15.49 12.79
N LEU A 413 18.53 15.98 14.01
CA LEU A 413 17.77 15.60 15.20
C LEU A 413 16.25 15.84 15.02
N GLU A 414 15.88 17.02 14.52
CA GLU A 414 14.48 17.36 14.23
C GLU A 414 13.87 16.44 13.17
N SER A 415 14.66 16.05 12.16
CA SER A 415 14.20 15.17 11.08
C SER A 415 14.00 13.73 11.57
N TYR A 416 14.94 13.18 12.34
CA TYR A 416 14.78 11.86 12.94
C TYR A 416 13.63 11.80 13.96
N ARG A 417 13.44 12.87 14.76
CA ARG A 417 12.25 12.98 15.63
C ARG A 417 10.97 12.91 14.81
N ALA A 418 10.89 13.68 13.72
CA ALA A 418 9.72 13.68 12.84
C ALA A 418 9.49 12.33 12.15
N ALA A 419 10.55 11.57 11.84
CA ALA A 419 10.44 10.20 11.33
C ALA A 419 9.80 9.28 12.38
N TYR A 420 10.32 9.28 13.61
CA TYR A 420 9.79 8.48 14.72
C TYR A 420 8.35 8.84 15.08
N GLU A 421 8.00 10.13 15.12
CA GLU A 421 6.63 10.59 15.40
C GLU A 421 5.64 10.20 14.29
N CYS A 422 6.12 9.98 13.07
CA CYS A 422 5.30 9.53 11.95
C CYS A 422 4.88 8.06 12.08
N ASP A 423 5.80 7.18 12.49
CA ASP A 423 5.50 5.80 12.83
C ASP A 423 6.32 5.34 14.04
N THR A 424 5.69 5.39 15.21
CA THR A 424 6.31 4.96 16.46
C THR A 424 6.58 3.46 16.55
N GLN A 425 6.06 2.65 15.61
CA GLN A 425 6.29 1.20 15.53
C GLN A 425 7.45 0.84 14.60
N ASP A 426 7.90 1.76 13.74
CA ASP A 426 9.07 1.51 12.90
C ASP A 426 10.33 1.45 13.76
N PHE A 427 11.10 0.36 13.61
CA PHE A 427 12.29 0.13 14.42
C PHE A 427 13.44 1.07 14.03
N GLU A 428 13.70 1.23 12.73
CA GLU A 428 14.85 2.00 12.25
C GLU A 428 14.69 3.50 12.58
N ALA A 429 13.48 4.07 12.44
CA ALA A 429 13.21 5.44 12.87
C ALA A 429 13.36 5.65 14.39
N LEU A 430 12.94 4.67 15.21
CA LEU A 430 13.20 4.71 16.65
C LEU A 430 14.69 4.70 16.94
N TYR A 431 15.42 3.75 16.34
CA TYR A 431 16.84 3.56 16.58
C TYR A 431 17.65 4.77 16.11
N ASP A 432 17.42 5.26 14.90
CA ASP A 432 18.09 6.44 14.35
C ASP A 432 17.89 7.67 15.24
N TYR A 433 16.67 7.87 15.76
CA TYR A 433 16.37 8.99 16.65
C TYR A 433 17.04 8.84 18.02
N ALA A 434 17.00 7.64 18.61
CA ALA A 434 17.68 7.36 19.87
C ALA A 434 19.22 7.49 19.74
N TYR A 435 19.77 7.02 18.61
CA TYR A 435 21.19 7.10 18.30
C TYR A 435 21.65 8.56 18.18
N ILE A 436 20.95 9.40 17.42
CA ILE A 436 21.34 10.81 17.29
C ILE A 436 21.19 11.60 18.61
N LEU A 437 20.25 11.20 19.49
CA LEU A 437 20.15 11.77 20.84
C LEU A 437 21.39 11.43 21.68
N ALA A 438 21.91 10.21 21.57
CA ALA A 438 23.14 9.80 22.25
C ALA A 438 24.34 10.60 21.72
N GLU A 439 24.49 10.71 20.40
CA GLU A 439 25.59 11.47 19.76
C GLU A 439 25.52 12.98 20.04
N THR A 440 24.34 13.51 20.40
CA THR A 440 24.14 14.92 20.77
C THR A 440 24.15 15.17 22.28
N ASP A 441 24.70 14.24 23.07
CA ASP A 441 24.86 14.35 24.53
C ASP A 441 23.53 14.54 25.27
N GLN A 442 22.50 13.80 24.85
CA GLN A 442 21.19 13.72 25.52
C GLN A 442 20.92 12.29 26.05
N PRO A 443 21.78 11.75 26.93
CA PRO A 443 21.78 10.33 27.30
C PRO A 443 20.47 9.88 27.96
N GLU A 444 19.81 10.71 28.78
CA GLU A 444 18.54 10.33 29.40
C GLU A 444 17.40 10.22 28.37
N ALA A 445 17.43 11.02 27.29
CA ALA A 445 16.43 10.96 26.24
C ALA A 445 16.64 9.75 25.33
N ALA A 446 17.90 9.49 24.95
CA ALA A 446 18.30 8.31 24.19
C ALA A 446 17.94 7.02 24.95
N LEU A 447 18.26 6.94 26.24
CA LEU A 447 17.97 5.79 27.08
C LEU A 447 16.47 5.49 27.16
N ARG A 448 15.63 6.52 27.38
CA ARG A 448 14.16 6.35 27.41
C ARG A 448 13.61 5.75 26.12
N LEU A 449 14.17 6.11 24.96
CA LEU A 449 13.74 5.55 23.68
C LEU A 449 14.28 4.13 23.49
N ALA A 450 15.53 3.88 23.85
CA ALA A 450 16.14 2.55 23.78
C ALA A 450 15.36 1.51 24.60
N GLU A 451 14.84 1.91 25.76
CA GLU A 451 14.05 1.06 26.66
C GLU A 451 12.53 1.14 26.41
N SER A 452 12.07 1.86 25.38
CA SER A 452 10.65 2.06 25.10
C SER A 452 9.94 0.81 24.56
N ARG A 453 10.70 -0.19 24.11
CA ARG A 453 10.20 -1.46 23.56
C ARG A 453 10.72 -2.64 24.38
N ASP A 454 9.86 -3.65 24.51
CA ASP A 454 10.26 -4.93 25.09
C ASP A 454 11.15 -5.68 24.10
N HIS A 455 12.45 -5.73 24.39
CA HIS A 455 13.45 -6.36 23.53
C HIS A 455 13.20 -7.87 23.35
N THR A 456 12.46 -8.53 24.25
CA THR A 456 12.16 -9.96 24.15
C THR A 456 11.17 -10.29 23.04
N LEU A 457 10.45 -9.28 22.53
CA LEU A 457 9.49 -9.39 21.43
C LEU A 457 10.08 -8.96 20.09
N LEU A 458 11.32 -8.46 20.06
CA LEU A 458 11.98 -7.98 18.85
C LEU A 458 12.77 -9.10 18.15
N PRO A 459 12.98 -8.98 16.83
CA PRO A 459 14.05 -9.69 16.14
C PRO A 459 15.39 -9.54 16.88
N GLN A 460 16.21 -10.59 16.81
CA GLN A 460 17.47 -10.67 17.57
C GLN A 460 18.43 -9.50 17.27
N ASP A 461 18.54 -9.11 16.01
CA ASP A 461 19.39 -8.00 15.55
C ASP A 461 18.89 -6.64 16.04
N GLU A 462 17.58 -6.43 16.03
CA GLU A 462 16.93 -5.23 16.57
C GLU A 462 17.10 -5.11 18.10
N ALA A 463 16.91 -6.21 18.83
CA ALA A 463 17.11 -6.26 20.27
C ALA A 463 18.55 -5.92 20.66
N VAL A 464 19.54 -6.48 19.94
CA VAL A 464 20.96 -6.22 20.17
C VAL A 464 21.30 -4.74 19.97
N LYS A 465 20.77 -4.09 18.93
CA LYS A 465 20.96 -2.65 18.68
C LYS A 465 20.48 -1.78 19.84
N LEU A 466 19.25 -1.99 20.32
CA LEU A 466 18.69 -1.17 21.41
C LEU A 466 19.35 -1.45 22.76
N LEU A 467 19.65 -2.71 23.08
CA LEU A 467 20.33 -3.07 24.33
C LEU A 467 21.76 -2.51 24.39
N THR A 468 22.48 -2.51 23.27
CA THR A 468 23.82 -1.91 23.18
C THR A 468 23.74 -0.41 23.43
N LEU A 469 22.81 0.28 22.76
CA LEU A 469 22.60 1.72 22.97
C LEU A 469 22.22 2.03 24.43
N ALA A 470 21.29 1.27 25.01
CA ALA A 470 20.89 1.44 26.41
C ALA A 470 22.06 1.22 27.38
N ALA A 471 22.89 0.20 27.15
CA ALA A 471 24.06 -0.05 27.98
C ALA A 471 25.06 1.11 27.95
N GLU A 472 25.33 1.67 26.77
CA GLU A 472 26.18 2.85 26.62
C GLU A 472 25.62 4.05 27.36
N GLN A 473 24.30 4.30 27.26
CA GLN A 473 23.68 5.42 27.95
C GLN A 473 23.67 5.24 29.47
N HIS A 474 23.40 4.02 29.97
CA HIS A 474 23.52 3.70 31.39
C HIS A 474 24.94 3.92 31.91
N ALA A 475 25.96 3.51 31.15
CA ALA A 475 27.35 3.72 31.51
C ALA A 475 27.73 5.21 31.56
N LEU A 476 27.27 6.01 30.58
CA LEU A 476 27.47 7.47 30.57
C LEU A 476 26.79 8.16 31.75
N LEU A 477 25.62 7.68 32.17
CA LEU A 477 24.88 8.18 33.34
C LEU A 477 25.44 7.65 34.67
N GLY A 478 26.41 6.74 34.64
CA GLY A 478 27.04 6.14 35.82
C GLY A 478 26.26 4.96 36.45
N ASP A 479 25.18 4.49 35.82
CA ASP A 479 24.47 3.27 36.22
C ASP A 479 25.16 2.02 35.65
N LEU A 480 26.38 1.77 36.14
CA LEU A 480 27.16 0.61 35.74
C LEU A 480 26.45 -0.75 35.98
N PRO A 481 25.64 -0.94 37.04
CA PRO A 481 24.83 -2.16 37.19
C PRO A 481 23.82 -2.40 36.07
N ALA A 482 23.09 -1.36 35.65
CA ALA A 482 22.14 -1.47 34.54
C ALA A 482 22.88 -1.68 33.21
N ALA A 483 23.98 -0.94 32.97
CA ALA A 483 24.83 -1.11 31.80
C ALA A 483 25.36 -2.55 31.67
N ARG A 484 25.82 -3.12 32.79
CA ARG A 484 26.29 -4.51 32.85
C ARG A 484 25.18 -5.48 32.49
N THR A 485 23.98 -5.31 33.06
CA THR A 485 22.84 -6.20 32.82
C THR A 485 22.47 -6.23 31.34
N ALA A 486 22.36 -5.05 30.71
CA ALA A 486 22.07 -4.95 29.28
C ALA A 486 23.18 -5.60 28.42
N LEU A 487 24.46 -5.40 28.75
CA LEU A 487 25.58 -6.04 28.03
C LEU A 487 25.62 -7.56 28.20
N GLU A 488 25.27 -8.08 29.38
CA GLU A 488 25.13 -9.53 29.60
C GLU A 488 24.04 -10.12 28.67
N GLU A 489 22.91 -9.42 28.50
CA GLU A 489 21.86 -9.80 27.54
C GLU A 489 22.34 -9.74 26.09
N VAL A 490 23.07 -8.68 25.69
CA VAL A 490 23.67 -8.59 24.34
C VAL A 490 24.61 -9.76 24.08
N VAL A 491 25.46 -10.15 25.04
CA VAL A 491 26.38 -11.29 24.90
C VAL A 491 25.63 -12.62 24.82
N ILE A 492 24.47 -12.76 25.46
CA ILE A 492 23.60 -13.94 25.32
C ILE A 492 22.99 -13.99 23.91
N LEU A 493 22.47 -12.87 23.41
CA LEU A 493 21.80 -12.78 22.11
C LEU A 493 22.78 -12.84 20.95
N ALA A 494 23.94 -12.21 21.06
CA ALA A 494 24.99 -12.19 20.05
C ALA A 494 26.34 -12.59 20.68
N PRO A 495 26.55 -13.90 20.95
CA PRO A 495 27.78 -14.37 21.59
C PRO A 495 29.03 -13.97 20.84
N ASP A 496 28.98 -13.86 19.51
CA ASP A 496 30.13 -13.55 18.67
C ASP A 496 30.38 -12.03 18.49
N ASN A 497 29.63 -11.16 19.17
CA ASN A 497 29.86 -9.71 19.15
C ASN A 497 31.09 -9.34 20.02
N PRO A 498 32.25 -8.96 19.43
CA PRO A 498 33.46 -8.68 20.20
C PRO A 498 33.35 -7.37 21.00
N ASP A 499 32.62 -6.38 20.48
CA ASP A 499 32.49 -5.06 21.10
C ASP A 499 31.64 -5.15 22.38
N ALA A 500 30.55 -5.92 22.34
CA ALA A 500 29.73 -6.16 23.52
C ALA A 500 30.50 -6.87 24.65
N ARG A 501 31.36 -7.84 24.32
CA ARG A 501 32.22 -8.51 25.32
C ARG A 501 33.26 -7.56 25.89
N ALA A 502 33.92 -6.76 25.05
CA ALA A 502 34.91 -5.79 25.49
C ALA A 502 34.28 -4.71 26.40
N ASN A 503 33.10 -4.21 26.04
CA ASN A 503 32.35 -3.25 26.83
C ASN A 503 31.90 -3.86 28.17
N LEU A 504 31.46 -5.13 28.18
CA LEU A 504 31.09 -5.83 29.41
C LEU A 504 32.29 -5.99 30.36
N GLU A 505 33.46 -6.37 29.85
CA GLU A 505 34.69 -6.47 30.64
C GLU A 505 35.07 -5.12 31.28
N GLN A 506 34.95 -4.01 30.52
CA GLN A 506 35.22 -2.67 31.03
C GLN A 506 34.23 -2.25 32.13
N VAL A 507 32.92 -2.47 31.93
CA VAL A 507 31.90 -2.13 32.92
C VAL A 507 32.07 -2.97 34.19
N VAL A 508 32.37 -4.27 34.05
CA VAL A 508 32.64 -5.16 35.19
C VAL A 508 33.87 -4.67 35.97
N ALA A 509 34.96 -4.33 35.29
CA ALA A 509 36.16 -3.80 35.93
C ALA A 509 35.92 -2.47 36.66
N ALA A 510 35.00 -1.63 36.17
CA ALA A 510 34.63 -0.36 36.79
C ALA A 510 33.66 -0.50 37.99
N THR A 511 32.99 -1.65 38.14
CA THR A 511 32.09 -1.94 39.28
C THR A 511 32.76 -2.58 40.50
N VAL A 512 34.04 -2.96 40.41
CA VAL A 512 34.85 -3.55 41.50
C VAL A 512 35.66 -2.47 42.20
#